data_AF-A0A5A7NG18-F1
#
_entry.id   AF-A0A5A7NG18-F1
#
_cell.length_a   1.000
_cell.length_b   1.000
_cell.length_c   1.000
_cell.angle_alpha   90.00
_cell.angle_beta   90.00
_cell.angle_gamma   90.00
#
_symmetry.space_group_name_H-M   'P 1'
#
loop_
_entity.id
_entity.type
_entity.pdbx_description
1 polymer ?
#
loop_
_entity_poly.entity_id
_entity_poly.type
_entity_poly.pdbx_seq_one_letter_code
_entity_poly.pdbx_strand_id
1 'polypeptide(L)'
;MMTDTAQTQTQGPGQDPAQDRVLRIGLLGAARITPRAIIVPSALHGDIDLMAVAARDRAKAEAFAEEHGVLTVADDYEALVTHPDVDLVYNALPPSSHAHWCIKPWKRARMCCAKSPLP
;
A
#
# COMPACT_ATOMS: atom_id res chain seq x y z
N MET A 1 32.11 39.29 -13.10
CA MET A 1 30.69 39.69 -13.01
C MET A 1 29.97 38.92 -14.12
N MET A 2 29.36 37.79 -13.78
CA MET A 2 27.89 37.61 -13.80
C MET A 2 27.35 37.80 -15.22
N THR A 3 26.95 36.75 -15.95
CA THR A 3 25.65 36.10 -15.72
C THR A 3 25.62 34.60 -16.08
N ASP A 4 24.99 33.88 -15.16
CA ASP A 4 24.66 32.46 -15.12
C ASP A 4 23.63 32.06 -16.19
N THR A 5 23.84 30.91 -16.81
CA THR A 5 22.97 30.29 -17.82
C THR A 5 21.81 29.61 -17.11
N ALA A 6 20.62 30.21 -17.17
CA ALA A 6 19.39 29.57 -16.73
C ALA A 6 19.05 28.38 -17.63
N GLN A 7 19.33 27.17 -17.15
CA GLN A 7 18.79 25.93 -17.70
C GLN A 7 17.36 25.74 -17.18
N THR A 8 16.37 26.00 -18.03
CA THR A 8 14.98 25.62 -17.78
C THR A 8 14.86 24.10 -17.83
N GLN A 9 14.80 23.45 -16.68
CA GLN A 9 14.44 22.04 -16.56
C GLN A 9 12.91 21.92 -16.66
N THR A 10 12.43 21.35 -17.75
CA THR A 10 11.04 20.91 -17.91
C THR A 10 10.82 19.66 -17.05
N GLN A 11 10.27 19.84 -15.84
CA GLN A 11 9.78 18.73 -15.02
C GLN A 11 8.51 18.15 -15.65
N GLY A 12 8.59 16.91 -16.14
CA GLY A 12 7.41 16.12 -16.55
C GLY A 12 6.52 15.75 -15.36
N PRO A 13 5.27 15.30 -15.62
CA PRO A 13 4.30 15.06 -14.56
C PRO A 13 4.73 13.89 -13.66
N GLY A 14 4.94 14.17 -12.37
CA GLY A 14 4.98 13.19 -11.28
C GLY A 14 6.33 12.49 -11.06
N GLN A 15 7.31 13.22 -10.53
CA GLN A 15 8.43 12.57 -9.83
C GLN A 15 8.06 12.49 -8.34
N ASP A 16 7.36 11.41 -7.95
CA ASP A 16 7.17 11.09 -6.54
C ASP A 16 8.55 10.70 -5.95
N PRO A 17 8.94 11.19 -4.76
CA PRO A 17 10.29 11.06 -4.18
C PRO A 17 10.66 9.63 -3.72
N ALA A 18 10.09 8.59 -4.33
CA ALA A 18 10.26 7.18 -3.94
C ALA A 18 11.21 6.37 -4.84
N GLN A 19 11.86 6.99 -5.83
CA GLN A 19 12.55 6.28 -6.93
C GLN A 19 13.87 5.57 -6.57
N ASP A 20 14.11 5.26 -5.30
CA ASP A 20 15.27 4.46 -4.85
C ASP A 20 14.98 3.63 -3.58
N ARG A 21 13.70 3.51 -3.17
CA ARG A 21 13.33 2.86 -1.92
C ARG A 21 12.29 1.77 -2.14
N VAL A 22 12.59 0.58 -1.61
CA VAL A 22 11.64 -0.53 -1.53
C VAL A 22 10.32 -0.05 -0.93
N LEU A 23 9.23 -0.23 -1.69
CA LEU A 23 7.88 0.15 -1.30
C LEU A 23 7.29 -0.91 -0.38
N ARG A 24 7.05 -0.55 0.88
CA ARG A 24 6.52 -1.45 1.90
C ARG A 24 5.00 -1.33 1.97
N ILE A 25 4.30 -2.39 1.56
CA ILE A 25 2.84 -2.41 1.41
C ILE A 25 2.18 -3.15 2.57
N GLY A 26 1.13 -2.54 3.14
CA GLY A 26 0.19 -3.17 4.05
C GLY A 26 -1.12 -3.54 3.34
N LEU A 27 -1.69 -4.70 3.67
CA LEU A 27 -2.89 -5.24 3.07
C LEU A 27 -4.05 -5.18 4.07
N LEU A 28 -5.00 -4.28 3.82
CA LEU A 28 -6.19 -4.13 4.64
C LEU A 28 -7.28 -5.06 4.10
N GLY A 29 -7.26 -6.31 4.59
CA GLY A 29 -8.15 -7.41 4.22
C GLY A 29 -7.44 -8.53 3.45
N ALA A 30 -7.67 -9.77 3.87
CA ALA A 30 -7.31 -11.00 3.15
C ALA A 30 -8.31 -11.30 2.01
N ALA A 31 -8.46 -10.35 1.08
CA ALA A 31 -9.44 -10.46 0.00
C ALA A 31 -8.92 -11.31 -1.16
N ARG A 32 -9.82 -12.05 -1.82
CA ARG A 32 -9.50 -12.90 -2.99
C ARG A 32 -8.93 -12.14 -4.19
N ILE A 33 -9.14 -10.82 -4.24
CA ILE A 33 -8.61 -9.96 -5.31
C ILE A 33 -7.15 -9.56 -5.04
N THR A 34 -6.74 -9.51 -3.77
CA THR A 34 -5.43 -9.03 -3.33
C THR A 34 -4.27 -9.79 -3.99
N PRO A 35 -4.33 -11.12 -4.19
CA PRO A 35 -3.26 -11.83 -4.88
C PRO A 35 -3.03 -11.34 -6.31
N ARG A 36 -4.10 -11.19 -7.11
CA ARG A 36 -3.97 -10.72 -8.49
C ARG A 36 -3.65 -9.24 -8.61
N ALA A 37 -4.16 -8.43 -7.68
CA ALA A 37 -4.04 -6.98 -7.76
C ALA A 37 -2.71 -6.45 -7.20
N ILE A 38 -2.15 -7.11 -6.17
CA ILE A 38 -0.94 -6.64 -5.48
C ILE A 38 0.13 -7.72 -5.47
N ILE A 39 -0.14 -8.91 -4.90
CA ILE A 39 0.92 -9.89 -4.59
C ILE A 39 1.65 -10.36 -5.86
N VAL A 40 0.91 -10.78 -6.89
CA VAL A 40 1.49 -11.28 -8.14
C VAL A 40 2.29 -10.19 -8.85
N PRO A 41 1.76 -8.97 -9.05
CA PRO A 41 2.57 -7.85 -9.54
C PRO A 41 3.80 -7.57 -8.68
N SER A 42 3.66 -7.54 -7.35
CA SER A 42 4.78 -7.30 -6.43
C SER A 42 5.90 -8.32 -6.59
N ALA A 43 5.59 -9.59 -6.81
CA ALA A 43 6.60 -10.62 -7.04
C ALA A 43 7.41 -10.41 -8.34
N LEU A 44 6.92 -9.61 -9.29
CA LEU A 44 7.62 -9.25 -10.52
C LEU A 44 8.53 -8.02 -10.36
N HIS A 45 8.45 -7.35 -9.21
CA HIS A 45 9.07 -6.07 -8.91
C HIS A 45 9.92 -6.21 -7.63
N GLY A 46 11.25 -6.26 -7.77
CA GLY A 46 12.17 -6.47 -6.63
C GLY A 46 12.24 -5.30 -5.64
N ASP A 47 11.47 -4.25 -5.88
CA ASP A 47 11.35 -3.02 -5.10
C ASP A 47 10.05 -2.96 -4.30
N ILE A 48 9.36 -4.08 -4.06
CA ILE A 48 8.12 -4.14 -3.28
C ILE A 48 8.16 -5.22 -2.20
N ASP A 49 7.90 -4.81 -0.95
CA ASP A 49 7.80 -5.70 0.21
C ASP A 49 6.36 -5.75 0.75
N LEU A 50 5.84 -6.95 0.99
CA LEU A 50 4.55 -7.16 1.66
C LEU A 50 4.76 -7.23 3.17
N MET A 51 4.61 -6.08 3.83
CA MET A 51 4.97 -5.91 5.23
C MET A 51 3.94 -6.49 6.20
N ALA A 52 2.66 -6.17 6.00
CA ALA A 52 1.63 -6.53 6.96
C ALA A 52 0.29 -6.85 6.30
N VAL A 53 -0.50 -7.72 6.91
CA VAL A 53 -1.91 -7.96 6.58
C VAL A 53 -2.77 -7.90 7.84
N ALA A 54 -3.96 -7.31 7.72
CA ALA A 54 -4.99 -7.34 8.76
C ALA A 54 -6.31 -7.80 8.17
N ALA A 55 -7.10 -8.54 8.94
CA ALA A 55 -8.47 -8.89 8.59
C ALA A 55 -9.33 -8.99 9.85
N ARG A 56 -10.65 -8.82 9.72
CA ARG A 56 -11.61 -9.06 10.82
C ARG A 56 -11.52 -10.47 11.41
N ASP A 57 -11.09 -11.43 10.61
CA ASP A 57 -10.86 -12.82 11.00
C ASP A 57 -9.35 -13.05 10.99
N ARG A 58 -8.77 -13.15 12.18
CA ARG A 58 -7.32 -13.29 12.33
C ARG A 58 -6.79 -14.58 11.72
N ALA A 59 -7.51 -15.70 11.88
CA ALA A 59 -7.09 -16.98 11.32
C ALA A 59 -7.01 -16.91 9.78
N LYS A 60 -7.92 -16.17 9.14
CA LYS A 60 -7.81 -15.89 7.70
C LYS A 60 -6.62 -15.02 7.35
N ALA A 61 -6.27 -14.02 8.17
CA ALA A 61 -5.10 -13.20 7.94
C ALA A 61 -3.79 -13.99 8.09
N GLU A 62 -3.72 -14.89 9.08
CA GLU A 62 -2.60 -15.81 9.29
C GLU A 62 -2.41 -16.76 8.11
N ALA A 63 -3.48 -17.47 7.71
CA ALA A 63 -3.42 -18.34 6.54
C ALA A 63 -3.02 -17.59 5.26
N PHE A 64 -3.53 -16.37 5.08
CA PHE A 64 -3.18 -15.52 3.94
C PHE A 64 -1.73 -15.05 3.97
N ALA A 65 -1.20 -14.72 5.15
CA ALA A 65 0.19 -14.33 5.32
C ALA A 65 1.14 -15.50 5.01
N GLU A 66 0.81 -16.70 5.49
CA GLU A 66 1.56 -17.92 5.19
C GLU A 66 1.52 -18.27 3.71
N GLU A 67 0.34 -18.20 3.07
CA GLU A 67 0.17 -18.54 1.66
C GLU A 67 0.94 -17.58 0.73
N HIS A 68 1.06 -16.31 1.10
CA HIS A 68 1.56 -15.26 0.22
C HIS A 68 2.86 -14.60 0.67
N GLY A 69 3.46 -15.06 1.76
CA GLY A 69 4.74 -14.54 2.27
C GLY A 69 4.64 -13.12 2.82
N VAL A 70 3.53 -12.76 3.47
CA VAL A 70 3.41 -11.46 4.16
C VAL A 70 4.11 -11.53 5.51
N LEU A 71 4.98 -10.56 5.82
CA LEU A 71 5.88 -10.65 6.97
C LEU A 71 5.17 -10.66 8.32
N THR A 72 4.08 -9.90 8.47
CA THR A 72 3.39 -9.69 9.75
C THR A 72 1.87 -9.76 9.62
N VAL A 73 1.20 -10.34 10.61
CA VAL A 73 -0.24 -10.23 10.79
C VAL A 73 -0.50 -9.18 11.88
N ALA A 74 -1.13 -8.07 11.50
CA ALA A 74 -1.52 -7.03 12.45
C ALA A 74 -2.79 -7.42 13.21
N ASP A 75 -2.88 -6.99 14.47
CA ASP A 75 -3.98 -7.36 15.38
C ASP A 75 -5.34 -6.83 14.91
N ASP A 76 -5.34 -5.63 14.34
CA ASP A 76 -6.50 -5.01 13.75
C ASP A 76 -6.11 -4.07 12.60
N TYR A 77 -7.12 -3.44 12.01
CA TYR A 77 -6.89 -2.46 10.95
C TYR A 77 -6.13 -1.23 11.45
N GLU A 78 -6.36 -0.76 12.67
CA GLU A 78 -5.66 0.40 13.24
C GLU A 78 -4.15 0.16 13.36
N ALA A 79 -3.77 -1.01 13.85
CA ALA A 79 -2.38 -1.43 13.99
C ALA A 79 -1.68 -1.48 12.63
N LEU A 80 -2.35 -1.98 11.59
CA LEU A 80 -1.80 -2.00 10.24
C LEU A 80 -1.65 -0.58 9.66
N VAL A 81 -2.65 0.27 9.85
CA VAL A 81 -2.68 1.60 9.24
C VAL A 81 -1.71 2.59 9.88
N THR A 82 -1.38 2.35 11.14
CA THR A 82 -0.39 3.13 11.89
C THR A 82 0.98 2.47 11.95
N HIS A 83 1.18 1.34 11.26
CA HIS A 83 2.42 0.59 11.28
C HIS A 83 3.60 1.46 10.78
N PRO A 84 4.68 1.60 11.55
CA PRO A 84 5.79 2.50 11.20
C PRO A 84 6.52 2.07 9.93
N ASP A 85 6.46 0.78 9.62
CA ASP A 85 7.11 0.20 8.44
C ASP A 85 6.22 0.07 7.20
N VAL A 86 4.98 0.56 7.24
CA VAL A 86 4.10 0.57 6.07
C VAL A 86 4.11 1.95 5.42
N ASP A 87 4.44 1.98 4.13
CA ASP A 87 4.47 3.21 3.33
C ASP A 87 3.21 3.36 2.44
N LEU A 88 2.56 2.24 2.08
CA LEU A 88 1.33 2.20 1.31
C LEU A 88 0.37 1.16 1.87
N VAL A 89 -0.91 1.50 2.03
CA VAL A 89 -1.95 0.53 2.38
C VAL A 89 -2.84 0.27 1.18
N TYR A 90 -3.02 -1.01 0.85
CA TYR A 90 -4.02 -1.47 -0.10
C TYR A 90 -5.30 -1.87 0.64
N ASN A 91 -6.37 -1.11 0.43
CA ASN A 91 -7.68 -1.39 1.04
C ASN A 91 -8.52 -2.28 0.14
N ALA A 92 -8.70 -3.53 0.57
CA ALA A 92 -9.52 -4.54 -0.09
C ALA A 92 -10.79 -4.87 0.70
N LEU A 93 -11.24 -3.96 1.57
CA LEU A 93 -12.48 -4.11 2.32
C LEU A 93 -13.72 -3.94 1.45
N PRO A 94 -14.91 -4.30 1.96
CA PRO A 94 -16.15 -3.92 1.32
C PRO A 94 -16.28 -2.39 1.19
N PRO A 95 -16.98 -1.88 0.14
CA PRO A 95 -17.13 -0.45 -0.12
C PRO A 95 -17.68 0.37 1.05
N SER A 96 -18.53 -0.25 1.90
CA SER A 96 -19.08 0.39 3.10
C SER A 96 -18.03 0.82 4.11
N SER A 97 -16.83 0.23 4.08
CA SER A 97 -15.71 0.58 4.95
C SER A 97 -14.65 1.42 4.25
N HIS A 98 -14.70 1.59 2.92
CA HIS A 98 -13.70 2.36 2.18
C HIS A 98 -13.62 3.81 2.65
N ALA A 99 -14.76 4.50 2.76
CA ALA A 99 -14.79 5.91 3.10
C ALA A 99 -14.11 6.19 4.44
N HIS A 100 -14.36 5.36 5.46
CA HIS A 100 -13.77 5.51 6.79
C HIS A 100 -12.23 5.50 6.75
N TRP A 101 -11.65 4.56 6.01
CA TRP A 101 -10.20 4.43 5.92
C TRP A 101 -9.60 5.44 4.94
N CYS A 102 -10.19 5.66 3.76
CA CYS A 102 -9.60 6.57 2.78
C CYS A 102 -9.59 8.06 3.29
N ILE A 103 -10.43 8.46 4.25
CA ILE A 103 -10.44 9.84 4.84
C ILE A 103 -9.65 10.00 6.14
N LYS A 104 -9.17 8.90 6.74
CA LYS A 104 -8.46 8.98 8.02
C LYS A 104 -7.13 9.72 7.83
N PRO A 105 -6.67 10.56 8.77
CA PRO A 105 -5.34 11.14 8.67
C PRO A 105 -4.28 10.07 8.92
N TRP A 106 -3.43 9.85 7.91
CA TRP A 106 -2.35 8.87 7.95
C TRP A 106 -1.02 9.56 8.26
N LYS A 107 -0.26 9.03 9.23
CA LYS A 107 1.02 9.65 9.62
C LYS A 107 2.13 9.44 8.59
N ARG A 108 2.10 8.30 7.89
CA ARG A 108 3.18 7.87 7.01
C ARG A 108 2.67 7.17 5.77
N ALA A 109 1.72 6.26 5.94
CA ALA A 109 1.19 5.48 4.84
C ALA A 109 0.28 6.32 3.94
N ARG A 110 0.41 6.14 2.62
CA ARG A 110 -0.61 6.57 1.67
C ARG A 110 -1.65 5.45 1.53
N MET A 111 -2.89 5.77 1.18
CA MET A 111 -3.97 4.79 1.00
C MET A 111 -4.28 4.60 -0.49
N CYS A 112 -4.29 3.34 -0.94
CA CYS A 112 -4.74 2.91 -2.26
C CYS A 112 -5.98 2.03 -2.11
N CYS A 113 -7.12 2.46 -2.65
CA CYS A 113 -8.40 1.77 -2.48
C CYS A 113 -8.68 0.89 -3.72
N ALA A 114 -9.00 -0.40 -3.53
CA ALA A 114 -9.29 -1.32 -4.62
C ALA A 114 -10.68 -1.04 -5.25
N LYS A 115 -10.69 -0.31 -6.37
CA LYS A 115 -11.74 -0.23 -7.40
C LYS A 115 -13.18 0.09 -6.95
N SER A 116 -13.75 1.13 -7.57
CA SER A 116 -15.20 1.39 -7.70
C SER A 116 -15.91 0.22 -8.43
N PRO A 117 -17.18 -0.15 -8.15
CA PRO A 117 -17.88 -1.11 -9.01
C PRO A 117 -17.74 -0.67 -10.48
N LEU A 118 -17.33 -1.61 -11.32
CA LEU A 118 -17.33 -1.38 -12.77
C LEU A 118 -18.79 -1.68 -13.11
N PRO A 119 -19.39 -0.87 -14.00
CA PRO A 119 -20.81 -0.96 -14.32
C PRO A 119 -21.22 -2.37 -14.76
#